data_AF-B0WBD2-F1
#
_entry.id   AF-B0WBD2-F1
#
_cell.length_a   1.000
_cell.length_b   1.000
_cell.length_c   1.000
_cell.angle_alpha   90.00
_cell.angle_beta   90.00
_cell.angle_gamma   90.00
#
_symmetry.space_group_name_H-M   'P 1'
#
loop_
_entity.id
_entity.type
_entity.pdbx_description
1 polymer ?
#
loop_
_entity_poly.entity_id
_entity_poly.type
_entity_poly.pdbx_seq_one_letter_code
_entity_poly.pdbx_strand_id
1 'polypeptide(L)'
;MDSQRDSKRSGGRSCNPGRRSRNPYINFLRDFRRSHCGLRPVEVIRQGAQAWGRLTEEQRLPYIRESFYHPLRRRPCRPAARMASRRRRSGKPNRTRKSSGR
;
A
#
# COMPACT_ATOMS: atom_id res chain seq x y z
N MET A 1 -0.97 34.28 -5.70
CA MET A 1 -0.96 33.57 -4.40
C MET A 1 -2.20 32.68 -4.37
N ASP A 2 -2.14 31.50 -4.99
CA ASP A 2 -3.29 30.61 -5.13
C ASP A 2 -3.37 29.68 -3.91
N SER A 3 -4.11 30.13 -2.89
CA SER A 3 -4.45 29.37 -1.71
C SER A 3 -5.92 29.00 -1.80
N GLN A 4 -6.23 27.75 -2.15
CA GLN A 4 -7.37 26.97 -1.66
C GLN A 4 -7.52 25.63 -2.39
N ARG A 5 -7.45 24.51 -1.65
CA ARG A 5 -8.39 23.36 -1.68
C ARG A 5 -7.75 22.12 -1.07
N ASP A 6 -8.15 21.78 0.15
CA ASP A 6 -8.51 20.39 0.48
C ASP A 6 -9.19 20.32 1.85
N SER A 7 -10.32 21.02 1.97
CA SER A 7 -11.28 20.82 3.04
C SER A 7 -12.21 19.67 2.65
N LYS A 8 -12.32 18.66 3.53
CA LYS A 8 -13.24 17.49 3.50
C LYS A 8 -12.69 16.21 2.86
N ARG A 9 -12.11 15.36 3.72
CA ARG A 9 -12.42 13.91 3.84
C ARG A 9 -11.82 13.39 5.15
N SER A 10 -12.58 13.58 6.23
CA SER A 10 -12.33 13.01 7.55
C SER A 10 -12.58 11.50 7.53
N GLY A 11 -11.62 10.73 6.99
CA GLY A 11 -11.60 9.27 7.10
C GLY A 11 -10.68 8.84 8.24
N GLY A 12 -11.25 8.56 9.41
CA GLY A 12 -10.64 7.75 10.48
C GLY A 12 -9.20 8.09 10.90
N ARG A 13 -9.07 9.07 11.82
CA ARG A 13 -7.83 9.48 12.51
C ARG A 13 -7.31 8.41 13.48
N SER A 14 -7.02 7.21 12.99
CA SER A 14 -6.18 6.29 13.76
C SER A 14 -4.75 6.42 13.25
N CYS A 15 -3.85 6.82 14.15
CA CYS A 15 -2.40 6.79 13.92
C CYS A 15 -1.85 5.37 13.78
N ASN A 16 -2.70 4.39 13.44
CA ASN A 16 -2.32 3.01 13.35
C ASN A 16 -1.49 2.83 12.06
N PRO A 17 -0.17 2.65 12.17
CA PRO A 17 0.70 2.63 11.02
C PRO A 17 0.71 1.24 10.35
N GLY A 18 -0.13 0.30 10.81
CA GLY A 18 -0.16 -1.07 10.30
C GLY A 18 0.95 -1.94 10.88
N ARG A 19 1.21 -3.09 10.25
CA ARG A 19 2.16 -4.10 10.74
C ARG A 19 3.60 -3.79 10.32
N ARG A 20 4.58 -4.25 11.12
CA ARG A 20 6.00 -4.24 10.74
C ARG A 20 6.21 -5.09 9.48
N SER A 21 7.17 -4.67 8.67
CA SER A 21 7.48 -5.28 7.38
C SER A 21 8.97 -5.63 7.30
N ARG A 22 9.35 -6.35 6.25
CA ARG A 22 10.76 -6.62 5.90
C ARG A 22 11.41 -5.44 5.15
N ASN A 23 10.68 -4.34 4.95
CA ASN A 23 11.22 -3.15 4.29
C ASN A 23 11.53 -2.07 5.34
N PRO A 24 12.81 -1.65 5.48
CA PRO A 24 13.22 -0.68 6.48
C PRO A 24 12.59 0.69 6.27
N TYR A 25 12.44 1.11 5.02
CA TYR A 25 11.77 2.36 4.68
C TYR A 25 10.31 2.35 5.10
N ILE A 26 9.60 1.25 4.89
CA ILE A 26 8.20 1.13 5.33
C ILE A 26 8.12 1.16 6.86
N ASN A 27 9.04 0.52 7.57
CA ASN A 27 9.09 0.58 9.03
C ASN A 27 9.36 2.00 9.54
N PHE A 28 10.24 2.76 8.87
CA PHE A 28 10.42 4.17 9.16
C PHE A 28 9.16 4.99 8.92
N LEU A 29 8.46 4.80 7.79
CA LEU A 29 7.20 5.51 7.52
C LEU A 29 6.13 5.22 8.57
N ARG A 30 6.20 4.05 9.23
CA ARG A 30 5.30 3.73 10.35
C ARG A 30 5.55 4.64 11.54
N ASP A 31 6.81 4.87 11.89
CA ASP A 31 7.18 5.73 13.00
C ASP A 31 7.00 7.21 12.64
N PHE A 32 7.32 7.58 11.39
CA PHE A 32 7.03 8.91 10.84
C PHE A 32 5.53 9.24 10.90
N ARG A 33 4.65 8.28 10.60
CA ARG A 33 3.20 8.48 10.72
C ARG A 33 2.72 8.57 12.17
N ARG A 34 3.41 7.94 13.13
CA ARG A 34 3.08 8.07 14.56
C ARG A 34 3.40 9.47 15.07
N SER A 35 4.52 10.05 14.67
CA SER A 35 4.85 11.45 15.02
C SER A 35 4.01 12.47 14.24
N HIS A 36 3.46 12.08 13.08
CA HIS A 36 2.67 12.96 12.22
C HIS A 36 1.25 12.41 11.98
N CYS A 37 0.55 12.06 13.06
CA CYS A 37 -0.78 11.45 13.09
C CYS A 37 -1.88 12.14 12.26
N GLY A 38 -1.73 13.44 11.98
CA GLY A 38 -2.70 14.24 11.23
C GLY A 38 -2.50 14.22 9.71
N LEU A 39 -1.36 13.72 9.23
CA LEU A 39 -1.06 13.73 7.80
C LEU A 39 -1.87 12.68 7.05
N ARG A 40 -2.30 13.04 5.83
CA ARG A 40 -2.87 12.09 4.88
C ARG A 40 -1.80 11.08 4.50
N PRO A 41 -2.16 9.82 4.17
CA PRO A 41 -1.17 8.81 3.78
C PRO A 41 -0.23 9.25 2.64
N VAL A 42 -0.74 10.03 1.68
CA VAL A 42 0.07 10.58 0.58
C VAL A 42 1.14 11.56 1.09
N GLU A 43 0.80 12.38 2.09
CA GLU A 43 1.72 13.35 2.69
C GLU A 43 2.77 12.67 3.55
N VAL A 44 2.37 11.62 4.30
CA VAL A 44 3.30 10.75 5.04
C VAL A 44 4.35 10.18 4.10
N ILE A 45 3.96 9.70 2.92
CA ILE A 45 4.91 9.14 1.94
C ILE A 45 5.81 10.24 1.37
N ARG A 46 5.25 11.40 0.98
CA ARG A 46 6.03 12.50 0.39
C ARG A 46 7.06 13.08 1.37
N GLN A 47 6.62 13.47 2.56
CA GLN A 47 7.49 14.07 3.57
C GLN A 47 8.42 13.01 4.20
N GLY A 48 7.90 11.81 4.43
CA GLY A 48 8.69 10.69 4.94
C GLY A 48 9.81 10.27 3.98
N ALA A 49 9.59 10.30 2.66
CA ALA A 49 10.65 10.03 1.69
C ALA A 49 11.81 11.03 1.82
N GLN A 50 11.49 12.33 1.95
CA GLN A 50 12.49 13.37 2.15
C GLN A 50 13.24 13.20 3.47
N ALA A 51 12.52 12.91 4.56
CA ALA A 51 13.10 12.67 5.88
C ALA A 51 14.02 11.43 5.87
N TRP A 52 13.59 10.34 5.25
CA TRP A 52 14.39 9.13 5.11
C TRP A 52 15.69 9.37 4.34
N GLY A 53 15.63 10.17 3.27
CA GLY A 53 16.80 10.56 2.48
C GLY A 53 17.85 11.34 3.27
N ARG A 54 17.42 12.08 4.30
CA ARG A 54 18.30 12.87 5.19
C ARG A 54 18.90 12.09 6.35
N LEU A 55 18.41 10.88 6.64
CA LEU A 55 18.97 10.07 7.72
C LEU A 55 20.40 9.62 7.39
N THR A 56 21.28 9.61 8.40
CA THR A 56 22.59 8.98 8.30
C THR A 56 22.46 7.45 8.32
N GLU A 57 23.53 6.74 7.99
CA GLU A 57 23.53 5.27 7.98
C GLU A 57 23.24 4.70 9.37
N GLU A 58 23.81 5.30 10.42
CA GLU A 58 23.61 4.91 11.81
C GLU A 58 22.14 5.07 12.23
N GLN A 59 21.47 6.11 11.73
CA GLN A 59 20.05 6.35 12.00
C GLN A 59 19.13 5.39 11.21
N ARG A 60 19.57 4.90 10.05
CA ARG A 60 18.84 3.90 9.26
C ARG A 60 19.03 2.48 9.81
N LEU A 61 20.18 2.21 10.43
CA LEU A 61 20.60 0.90 10.91
C LEU A 61 19.55 0.16 11.76
N PRO A 62 18.86 0.80 12.72
CA PRO A 62 17.82 0.13 13.51
C PRO A 62 16.69 -0.43 12.63
N TYR A 63 16.24 0.34 11.65
CA TYR A 63 15.19 -0.08 10.72
C TYR A 63 15.67 -1.19 9.79
N ILE A 64 16.92 -1.13 9.33
CA ILE A 64 17.54 -2.16 8.48
C ILE A 64 17.63 -3.47 9.26
N ARG A 65 18.17 -3.43 10.48
CA ARG A 65 18.34 -4.58 11.36
C ARG A 65 17.00 -5.25 11.66
N GLU A 66 16.02 -4.46 12.09
CA GLU A 66 14.66 -4.94 12.34
C GLU A 66 14.07 -5.61 11.10
N SER A 67 14.19 -4.96 9.95
CA SER A 67 13.63 -5.46 8.69
C SER A 67 14.29 -6.75 8.24
N PHE A 68 15.60 -6.87 8.42
CA PHE A 68 16.37 -8.05 8.08
C PHE A 68 15.95 -9.26 8.91
N TYR A 69 15.76 -9.08 10.23
CA TYR A 69 15.35 -10.17 11.11
C TYR A 69 13.84 -10.46 11.10
N HIS A 70 13.00 -9.57 10.57
CA HIS A 70 11.55 -9.76 10.55
C HIS A 70 11.15 -11.01 9.74
N PRO A 71 10.47 -12.03 10.30
CA PRO A 71 10.28 -13.33 9.65
C PRO A 71 9.60 -13.25 8.28
N LEU A 72 10.03 -14.13 7.36
CA LEU A 72 9.39 -14.28 6.05
C LEU A 72 7.99 -14.87 6.25
N ARG A 73 6.97 -14.13 5.81
CA ARG A 73 5.63 -14.70 5.71
C ARG A 73 5.62 -15.65 4.53
N ARG A 74 5.72 -16.95 4.79
CA ARG A 74 5.43 -17.99 3.80
C ARG A 74 4.03 -17.71 3.26
N ARG A 75 3.92 -17.31 2.00
CA ARG A 75 2.62 -17.24 1.35
C ARG A 75 2.13 -18.68 1.34
N PRO A 76 0.94 -19.00 1.88
CA PRO A 76 0.37 -20.30 1.67
C PRO A 76 0.33 -20.52 0.16
N CYS A 77 0.88 -21.65 -0.33
CA CYS A 77 0.68 -22.07 -1.70
C CYS A 77 -0.82 -21.97 -1.94
N ARG A 78 -1.25 -21.06 -2.83
CA ARG A 78 -2.67 -20.88 -3.09
C ARG A 78 -3.13 -22.21 -3.69
N PRO A 79 -4.07 -22.95 -3.06
CA PRO A 79 -4.55 -24.18 -3.65
C PRO A 79 -5.11 -23.86 -5.04
N ALA A 80 -4.77 -24.70 -6.03
CA ALA A 80 -5.07 -24.50 -7.45
C ALA A 80 -6.56 -24.18 -7.72
N ALA A 81 -7.46 -24.61 -6.82
CA ALA A 81 -8.90 -24.32 -6.86
C ALA A 81 -9.25 -22.82 -7.00
N ARG A 82 -8.44 -21.90 -6.45
CA ARG A 82 -8.70 -20.44 -6.57
C ARG A 82 -8.30 -19.84 -7.93
N MET A 83 -7.48 -20.53 -8.73
CA MET A 83 -7.10 -20.07 -10.07
C MET A 83 -8.19 -20.43 -11.10
N ALA A 84 -8.87 -21.57 -10.91
CA ALA A 84 -9.96 -22.03 -11.76
C ALA A 84 -11.17 -21.06 -11.78
N SER A 85 -11.48 -20.43 -10.64
CA SER A 85 -12.61 -19.49 -10.56
C SER A 85 -12.35 -18.15 -11.25
N ARG A 86 -11.08 -17.72 -11.42
CA ARG A 86 -10.74 -16.52 -12.20
C ARG A 86 -10.87 -16.75 -13.71
N ARG A 87 -10.49 -17.93 -14.21
CA ARG A 87 -10.64 -18.29 -15.64
C ARG A 87 -12.09 -18.34 -16.11
N ARG A 88 -13.03 -18.66 -15.22
CA ARG A 88 -14.46 -18.77 -15.58
C ARG A 88 -15.17 -17.42 -15.75
N ARG A 89 -14.61 -16.30 -15.29
CA ARG A 89 -15.24 -14.97 -15.41
C ARG A 89 -14.92 -14.23 -16.72
N SER A 90 -13.93 -14.67 -17.49
CA SER A 90 -13.49 -14.00 -18.72
C SER A 90 -14.10 -14.56 -20.01
N GLY A 91 -15.04 -15.50 -19.94
CA GLY A 91 -15.68 -16.11 -21.10
C GLY A 91 -17.18 -15.89 -21.14
N LYS A 92 -17.64 -14.70 -21.56
CA LYS A 92 -18.98 -14.55 -22.14
C LYS A 92 -18.82 -14.53 -23.67
N PRO A 93 -19.19 -15.58 -24.41
CA PRO A 93 -19.22 -15.53 -25.86
C PRO A 93 -20.36 -14.59 -26.30
N ASN A 94 -20.04 -13.67 -27.20
CA ASN A 94 -20.99 -12.73 -27.78
C ASN A 94 -21.96 -13.53 -28.67
N ARG A 95 -23.18 -13.79 -28.17
CA ARG A 95 -24.21 -14.52 -28.91
C ARG A 95 -24.64 -13.69 -30.12
N THR A 96 -24.64 -14.37 -31.25
CA THR A 96 -24.93 -13.91 -32.61
C THR A 96 -26.20 -13.08 -32.72
N ARG A 97 -26.10 -11.97 -33.46
CA ARG A 97 -27.21 -11.10 -33.83
C ARG A 97 -27.89 -11.71 -35.06
N LYS A 98 -29.06 -12.34 -34.88
CA LYS A 98 -29.99 -12.63 -35.99
C LYS A 98 -30.68 -11.31 -36.37
N SER A 99 -30.56 -10.91 -37.63
CA SER A 99 -31.52 -10.01 -38.27
C SER A 99 -31.76 -10.48 -39.70
N SER A 100 -32.88 -11.19 -39.86
CA SER A 100 -33.60 -11.38 -41.11
C SER A 100 -34.13 -10.04 -41.62
N GLY A 101 -34.07 -9.79 -42.94
CA GLY A 101 -34.82 -8.70 -43.55
C GLY A 101 -34.32 -8.27 -44.94
N ARG A 102 -34.73 -9.00 -45.97
CA ARG A 102 -35.27 -8.48 -47.24
C ARG A 102 -36.04 -9.58 -47.94
#